data_AF-A0A2K5SBK4-F1
#
_entry.id   AF-A0A2K5SBK4-F1
#
_cell.length_a   1.000
_cell.length_b   1.000
_cell.length_c   1.000
_cell.angle_alpha   90.00
_cell.angle_beta   90.00
_cell.angle_gamma   90.00
#
_symmetry.space_group_name_H-M   'P 1'
#
loop_
_entity.id
_entity.type
_entity.pdbx_description
1 polymer ?
#
loop_
_entity_poly.entity_id
_entity_poly.type
_entity_poly.pdbx_seq_one_letter_code
_entity_poly.pdbx_strand_id
1 'polypeptide(L)'
;MRQKEIPGVLEQLEDVGSRVLYYSSVTACVCPLRPSFNIKLSSPVKRPRKEPVDEDLYPEHYWKYSDYIKGSSLVAPGPYRIGRIKEIFCPKKSNVLQAGEHAKCTPASCRADINLLRRSDEEAVVDAKAVQGRCTVGCGEDLPECVQEYSMGGPNRFYFLEAYNARSKSFEGPPNHARSRGNKGKGKPKSQACEQSEPESVIKLPKLRTPYVFSGCGGLSEGFHQAGISEALWAIRMWDPTAQAFRLNNPGSTVFTEDCTVLLKLVVAGETTHSRGQRLPRKGDVETSVRAALQGFSGRNRCNSRTDSKFKTSLVVSFLSYCDCYRPRFFLLEKVGNFVSFKRSAVLKLSLRCRCTFGVPQARRCGVAQTRRRTIILAAAPGEKLPLFPEPLHVFAPQACPLSVVVGDKEIVSNITRLSSGPFRTVTTRDTTSDPPGVRDGASALESSCNGEPPSRFQRQLRGTQHQPILRDHLCKDVSALVAARMRHIPLAPGSDWRDVPSIEVRLSGGTMARKLR
;
A
#
# COMPACT_ATOMS: atom_id res chain seq x y z
N MET A 1 -1.94 -30.94 9.57
CA MET A 1 -2.08 -29.67 8.80
C MET A 1 -3.35 -29.61 7.94
N ARG A 2 -3.88 -30.72 7.39
CA ARG A 2 -5.10 -30.69 6.52
C ARG A 2 -6.41 -30.27 7.20
N GLN A 3 -6.54 -30.40 8.53
CA GLN A 3 -7.78 -30.02 9.24
C GLN A 3 -8.05 -28.51 9.26
N LYS A 4 -7.04 -27.64 9.09
CA LYS A 4 -7.22 -26.17 9.13
C LYS A 4 -7.78 -25.57 7.84
N GLU A 5 -7.76 -26.32 6.74
CA GLU A 5 -8.18 -25.84 5.41
C GLU A 5 -9.59 -26.32 5.03
N ILE A 6 -10.18 -27.24 5.81
CA ILE A 6 -11.53 -27.73 5.57
C ILE A 6 -12.51 -26.79 6.28
N PRO A 7 -13.47 -26.17 5.58
CA PRO A 7 -14.53 -25.39 6.21
C PRO A 7 -15.36 -26.32 7.10
N GLY A 8 -15.12 -26.26 8.41
CA GLY A 8 -15.92 -26.95 9.42
C GLY A 8 -17.03 -26.05 9.91
N VAL A 9 -18.20 -26.61 10.16
CA VAL A 9 -19.32 -25.91 10.79
C VAL A 9 -19.32 -26.25 12.28
N LEU A 10 -19.42 -25.24 13.15
CA LEU A 10 -19.17 -25.39 14.58
C LEU A 10 -20.39 -25.95 15.34
N GLU A 11 -21.51 -25.24 15.33
CA GLU A 11 -22.71 -25.60 16.12
C GLU A 11 -24.00 -25.45 15.31
N GLN A 12 -24.89 -26.42 15.44
CA GLN A 12 -26.20 -26.44 14.79
C GLN A 12 -27.21 -25.62 15.62
N LEU A 13 -27.93 -24.71 14.96
CA LEU A 13 -28.94 -23.86 15.58
C LEU A 13 -30.34 -24.50 15.47
N GLU A 14 -30.75 -24.85 14.25
CA GLU A 14 -32.12 -25.31 13.97
C GLU A 14 -32.15 -26.20 12.72
N ASP A 15 -33.01 -27.22 12.67
CA ASP A 15 -33.23 -28.02 11.46
C ASP A 15 -34.57 -27.62 10.80
N VAL A 16 -34.48 -26.89 9.69
CA VAL A 16 -35.64 -26.39 8.95
C VAL A 16 -35.83 -27.22 7.68
N GLY A 17 -36.47 -28.37 7.82
CA GLY A 17 -37.02 -29.20 6.74
C GLY A 17 -36.01 -29.65 5.68
N SER A 18 -35.67 -28.76 4.74
CA SER A 18 -34.72 -28.99 3.63
C SER A 18 -33.28 -28.54 3.93
N ARG A 19 -33.05 -27.80 5.02
CA ARG A 19 -31.76 -27.18 5.38
C ARG A 19 -31.53 -27.23 6.88
N VAL A 20 -30.26 -27.40 7.26
CA VAL A 20 -29.82 -27.29 8.65
C VAL A 20 -29.17 -25.91 8.84
N LEU A 21 -29.64 -25.14 9.82
CA LEU A 21 -29.11 -23.83 10.23
C LEU A 21 -28.03 -24.00 11.29
N TYR A 22 -27.01 -23.16 11.24
CA TYR A 22 -25.86 -23.20 12.14
C TYR A 22 -25.57 -21.84 12.76
N TYR A 23 -24.99 -21.85 13.96
CA TYR A 23 -24.49 -20.67 14.63
C TYR A 23 -23.31 -20.06 13.84
N SER A 24 -23.31 -18.73 13.74
CA SER A 24 -22.16 -17.97 13.26
C SER A 24 -21.54 -17.19 14.42
N SER A 25 -20.29 -17.46 14.74
CA SER A 25 -19.45 -16.56 15.54
C SER A 25 -18.87 -15.40 14.71
N VAL A 26 -19.15 -15.38 13.40
CA VAL A 26 -18.62 -14.39 12.45
C VAL A 26 -19.72 -13.44 11.99
N THR A 27 -19.50 -12.14 12.21
CA THR A 27 -20.49 -11.11 11.92
C THR A 27 -20.40 -10.58 10.48
N ALA A 28 -19.21 -10.50 9.88
CA ALA A 28 -19.05 -10.07 8.49
C ALA A 28 -17.87 -10.71 7.76
N CYS A 29 -18.07 -10.91 6.45
CA CYS A 29 -17.15 -11.62 5.57
C CYS A 29 -16.94 -10.89 4.24
N VAL A 30 -15.83 -11.26 3.61
CA VAL A 30 -15.32 -10.66 2.39
C VAL A 30 -15.36 -11.71 1.28
N CYS A 31 -16.02 -11.40 0.16
CA CYS A 31 -16.19 -12.33 -0.97
C CYS A 31 -15.74 -11.72 -2.31
N PRO A 32 -15.15 -12.49 -3.24
CA PRO A 32 -14.71 -12.02 -4.55
C PRO A 32 -15.81 -12.19 -5.61
N LEU A 33 -16.74 -13.13 -5.40
CA LEU A 33 -17.80 -13.48 -6.32
C LEU A 33 -18.88 -12.39 -6.38
N ARG A 34 -19.43 -12.20 -7.58
CA ARG A 34 -20.43 -11.18 -7.91
C ARG A 34 -21.84 -11.78 -7.85
N PRO A 35 -22.57 -11.72 -6.73
CA PRO A 35 -24.00 -11.54 -6.86
C PRO A 35 -24.23 -10.17 -7.53
N SER A 36 -25.07 -10.14 -8.57
CA SER A 36 -25.43 -8.90 -9.26
C SER A 36 -26.28 -8.05 -8.33
N PHE A 37 -25.88 -6.78 -8.13
CA PHE A 37 -26.72 -5.79 -7.44
C PHE A 37 -27.91 -5.44 -8.31
N ASN A 38 -29.02 -5.03 -7.70
CA ASN A 38 -30.23 -4.60 -8.43
C ASN A 38 -30.02 -3.30 -9.23
N ILE A 39 -28.86 -2.65 -9.06
CA ILE A 39 -28.45 -1.51 -9.87
C ILE A 39 -27.74 -2.04 -11.11
N LYS A 40 -28.37 -1.82 -12.26
CA LYS A 40 -27.71 -1.96 -13.55
C LYS A 40 -26.54 -0.97 -13.61
N LEU A 41 -25.32 -1.48 -13.60
CA LEU A 41 -24.14 -0.69 -13.94
C LEU A 41 -24.32 -0.25 -15.39
N SER A 42 -24.36 1.05 -15.65
CA SER A 42 -24.33 1.57 -17.01
C SER A 42 -23.07 1.01 -17.68
N SER A 43 -23.23 0.35 -18.83
CA SER A 43 -22.09 -0.03 -19.67
C SER A 43 -21.26 1.23 -19.92
N PRO A 44 -19.91 1.16 -19.84
CA PRO A 44 -19.08 2.31 -20.16
C PRO A 44 -19.52 2.86 -21.53
N VAL A 45 -19.77 4.16 -21.58
CA VAL A 45 -20.11 4.87 -22.82
C VAL A 45 -19.11 4.42 -23.88
N LYS A 46 -19.61 3.92 -25.02
CA LYS A 46 -18.76 3.52 -26.15
C LYS A 46 -17.76 4.65 -26.37
N ARG A 47 -16.45 4.31 -26.36
CA ARG A 47 -15.42 5.32 -26.64
C ARG A 47 -15.81 6.03 -27.94
N PRO A 48 -15.81 7.37 -27.98
CA PRO A 48 -16.06 8.08 -29.23
C PRO A 48 -15.13 7.50 -30.30
N ARG A 49 -15.67 7.29 -31.51
CA ARG A 49 -14.83 6.87 -32.65
C ARG A 49 -13.71 7.92 -32.76
N LYS A 50 -12.46 7.46 -32.81
CA LYS A 50 -11.33 8.37 -33.01
C LYS A 50 -11.51 9.02 -34.37
N GLU A 51 -11.67 10.34 -34.36
CA GLU A 51 -11.63 11.12 -35.59
C GLU A 51 -10.22 11.00 -36.21
N PRO A 52 -10.10 11.04 -37.55
CA PRO A 52 -8.79 11.06 -38.19
C PRO A 52 -8.00 12.27 -37.68
N VAL A 53 -6.76 12.03 -37.29
CA VAL A 53 -5.84 13.08 -36.83
C VAL A 53 -5.10 13.63 -38.05
N ASP A 54 -4.98 14.95 -38.14
CA ASP A 54 -4.16 15.61 -39.15
C ASP A 54 -2.68 15.22 -38.96
N GLU A 55 -2.16 14.40 -39.87
CA GLU A 55 -0.79 13.88 -39.80
C GLU A 55 0.26 14.94 -40.18
N ASP A 56 -0.10 15.99 -40.92
CA ASP A 56 0.80 17.11 -41.21
C ASP A 56 1.02 17.94 -39.93
N LEU A 57 -0.04 18.10 -39.13
CA LEU A 57 0.02 18.79 -37.85
C LEU A 57 0.62 17.91 -36.75
N TYR A 58 0.32 16.61 -36.73
CA TYR A 58 0.77 15.65 -35.71
C TYR A 58 1.52 14.46 -36.34
N PRO A 59 2.73 14.69 -36.88
CA PRO A 59 3.45 13.68 -37.66
C PRO A 59 3.91 12.47 -36.84
N GLU A 60 3.90 12.54 -35.51
CA GLU A 60 4.31 11.43 -34.63
C GLU A 60 3.12 10.69 -34.00
N HIS A 61 1.87 11.11 -34.28
CA HIS A 61 0.69 10.51 -33.68
C HIS A 61 0.48 9.05 -34.14
N TYR A 62 0.94 8.69 -35.35
CA TYR A 62 0.85 7.32 -35.88
C TYR A 62 1.53 6.26 -34.99
N TRP A 63 2.52 6.63 -34.15
CA TRP A 63 3.13 5.73 -33.17
C TRP A 63 2.17 5.30 -32.05
N LYS A 64 0.99 5.91 -31.93
CA LYS A 64 -0.06 5.55 -30.97
C LYS A 64 -1.00 4.47 -31.54
N TYR A 65 -0.44 3.27 -31.73
CA TYR A 65 -1.23 2.10 -32.14
C TYR A 65 -2.19 1.57 -31.06
N SER A 66 -1.95 1.88 -29.78
CA SER A 66 -2.75 1.37 -28.67
C SER A 66 -2.95 2.42 -27.57
N ASP A 67 -4.18 2.52 -27.06
CA ASP A 67 -4.52 3.29 -25.86
C ASP A 67 -4.12 2.58 -24.56
N TYR A 68 -3.41 1.45 -24.66
CA TYR A 68 -2.98 0.71 -23.48
C TYR A 68 -1.92 1.49 -22.72
N ILE A 69 -2.31 1.97 -21.54
CA ILE A 69 -1.40 2.59 -20.58
C ILE A 69 -1.01 1.52 -19.55
N LYS A 70 0.26 1.12 -19.57
CA LYS A 70 0.81 0.15 -18.62
C LYS A 70 0.61 0.62 -17.18
N GLY A 71 -0.02 -0.22 -16.36
CA GLY A 71 -0.32 0.11 -14.96
C GLY A 71 -1.53 1.03 -14.76
N SER A 72 -2.39 1.16 -15.79
CA SER A 72 -3.68 1.85 -15.67
C SER A 72 -4.62 1.17 -14.66
N SER A 73 -5.32 2.00 -13.88
CA SER A 73 -6.37 1.56 -12.96
C SER A 73 -7.61 1.01 -13.67
N LEU A 74 -7.80 1.31 -14.96
CA LEU A 74 -8.98 0.86 -15.72
C LEU A 74 -9.04 -0.67 -15.86
N VAL A 75 -7.88 -1.33 -15.81
CA VAL A 75 -7.74 -2.79 -15.89
C VAL A 75 -7.61 -3.40 -14.48
N ALA A 76 -7.72 -2.60 -13.43
CA ALA A 76 -7.70 -3.11 -12.07
C ALA A 76 -9.03 -3.81 -11.74
N PRO A 77 -9.00 -4.97 -11.07
CA PRO A 77 -10.19 -5.63 -10.60
C PRO A 77 -10.90 -4.79 -9.54
N GLY A 78 -12.20 -5.00 -9.36
CA GLY A 78 -12.94 -4.38 -8.26
C GLY A 78 -12.44 -4.87 -6.90
N PRO A 79 -12.56 -4.05 -5.83
CA PRO A 79 -12.32 -4.51 -4.47
C PRO A 79 -13.32 -5.58 -4.07
N TYR A 80 -13.04 -6.26 -2.96
CA TYR A 80 -13.93 -7.28 -2.46
C TYR A 80 -15.35 -6.76 -2.21
N ARG A 81 -16.33 -7.65 -2.34
CA ARG A 81 -17.68 -7.43 -1.84
C ARG A 81 -17.68 -7.73 -0.34
N ILE A 82 -18.33 -6.86 0.41
CA ILE A 82 -18.43 -6.97 1.86
C ILE A 82 -19.88 -7.28 2.19
N GLY A 83 -20.08 -8.30 3.01
CA GLY A 83 -21.40 -8.63 3.51
C GLY A 83 -21.39 -9.03 4.98
N ARG A 84 -22.44 -8.67 5.70
CA ARG A 84 -22.73 -9.20 7.03
C ARG A 84 -23.33 -10.61 6.86
N ILE A 85 -23.11 -11.51 7.79
CA ILE A 85 -23.70 -12.85 7.76
C ILE A 85 -25.03 -12.79 8.51
N LYS A 86 -26.14 -13.03 7.80
CA LYS A 86 -27.47 -13.23 8.40
C LYS A 86 -27.71 -14.68 8.84
N GLU A 87 -27.47 -15.64 7.94
CA GLU A 87 -27.75 -17.07 8.16
C GLU A 87 -26.64 -17.93 7.55
N ILE A 88 -26.31 -19.04 8.22
CA ILE A 88 -25.40 -20.09 7.73
C ILE A 88 -26.20 -21.40 7.68
N PHE A 89 -26.27 -22.07 6.53
CA PHE A 89 -27.04 -23.31 6.40
C PHE A 89 -26.30 -24.41 5.63
N CYS A 90 -26.76 -25.67 5.69
CA CYS A 90 -26.36 -26.72 4.74
C CYS A 90 -27.61 -27.41 4.18
N PRO A 91 -27.77 -27.53 2.85
CA PRO A 91 -28.76 -28.41 2.27
C PRO A 91 -28.52 -29.86 2.72
N LYS A 92 -29.58 -30.62 3.04
CA LYS A 92 -29.48 -32.03 3.53
C LYS A 92 -28.80 -33.02 2.56
N LYS A 93 -28.41 -32.58 1.36
CA LYS A 93 -27.70 -33.36 0.33
C LYS A 93 -26.50 -32.62 -0.32
N SER A 94 -26.07 -31.45 0.20
CA SER A 94 -24.98 -30.64 -0.39
C SER A 94 -24.46 -29.59 0.61
N ASN A 95 -23.17 -29.23 0.54
CA ASN A 95 -22.55 -28.22 1.41
C ASN A 95 -22.70 -26.83 0.78
N VAL A 96 -23.64 -26.01 1.24
CA VAL A 96 -23.79 -24.60 0.81
C VAL A 96 -24.16 -23.73 2.00
N LEU A 97 -23.17 -23.05 2.58
CA LEU A 97 -23.37 -22.01 3.60
C LEU A 97 -23.97 -20.75 2.95
N GLN A 98 -24.78 -19.97 3.69
CA GLN A 98 -25.22 -18.64 3.26
C GLN A 98 -24.43 -17.58 4.04
N ALA A 99 -24.32 -16.39 3.45
CA ALA A 99 -23.80 -15.19 4.11
C ALA A 99 -24.56 -14.01 3.50
N GLY A 100 -25.55 -13.48 4.21
CA GLY A 100 -26.45 -12.45 3.69
C GLY A 100 -26.44 -11.15 4.47
N GLU A 101 -26.09 -10.05 3.79
CA GLU A 101 -26.46 -8.63 4.02
C GLU A 101 -25.38 -7.81 3.29
N HIS A 102 -25.68 -7.23 2.12
CA HIS A 102 -24.65 -6.54 1.35
C HIS A 102 -24.40 -5.11 1.84
N ALA A 103 -23.14 -4.79 2.02
CA ALA A 103 -22.70 -3.41 2.09
C ALA A 103 -22.26 -2.95 0.69
N LYS A 104 -22.94 -1.94 0.15
CA LYS A 104 -22.68 -1.43 -1.20
C LYS A 104 -21.42 -0.57 -1.18
N CYS A 105 -20.35 -1.05 -1.84
CA CYS A 105 -19.29 -0.18 -2.32
C CYS A 105 -19.81 0.54 -3.58
N THR A 106 -20.44 1.70 -3.42
CA THR A 106 -20.74 2.60 -4.54
C THR A 106 -19.42 2.98 -5.24
N PRO A 107 -19.40 3.39 -6.52
CA PRO A 107 -18.22 4.05 -7.09
C PRO A 107 -17.88 5.20 -6.16
N ALA A 108 -16.84 5.01 -5.34
CA ALA A 108 -16.56 5.92 -4.25
C ALA A 108 -16.31 7.28 -4.89
N SER A 109 -17.07 8.29 -4.48
CA SER A 109 -16.66 9.65 -4.73
C SER A 109 -15.22 9.74 -4.23
N CYS A 110 -14.35 10.44 -4.95
CA CYS A 110 -12.95 10.63 -4.53
C CYS A 110 -12.84 11.25 -3.12
N ARG A 111 -13.96 11.75 -2.58
CA ARG A 111 -14.11 12.34 -1.24
C ARG A 111 -14.50 11.37 -0.12
N ALA A 112 -15.06 10.21 -0.45
CA ALA A 112 -15.45 9.24 0.56
C ALA A 112 -14.24 8.51 1.14
N ASP A 113 -14.36 8.06 2.39
CA ASP A 113 -13.36 7.21 3.02
C ASP A 113 -13.28 5.84 2.33
N ILE A 114 -12.07 5.29 2.23
CA ILE A 114 -11.82 4.01 1.54
C ILE A 114 -12.50 2.82 2.22
N ASN A 115 -12.87 2.95 3.50
CA ASN A 115 -13.57 1.94 4.30
C ASN A 115 -15.02 2.35 4.64
N LEU A 116 -15.53 3.44 4.06
CA LEU A 116 -16.93 3.81 4.17
C LEU A 116 -17.78 2.90 3.29
N LEU A 117 -18.82 2.37 3.88
CA LEU A 117 -19.81 1.52 3.25
C LEU A 117 -21.20 2.14 3.35
N ARG A 118 -22.12 1.60 2.55
CA ARG A 118 -23.55 1.89 2.66
C ARG A 118 -24.30 0.60 2.95
N ARG A 119 -25.17 0.63 3.95
CA ARG A 119 -25.99 -0.54 4.31
C ARG A 119 -27.05 -0.75 3.22
N SER A 120 -27.32 -2.00 2.83
CA SER A 120 -28.37 -2.36 1.87
C SER A 120 -29.09 -3.61 2.34
N ASP A 121 -30.42 -3.64 2.25
CA ASP A 121 -31.26 -4.80 2.60
C ASP A 121 -31.28 -5.87 1.49
N GLU A 122 -30.42 -5.73 0.48
CA GLU A 122 -30.19 -6.76 -0.52
C GLU A 122 -29.46 -7.98 0.08
N GLU A 123 -30.01 -9.16 -0.19
CA GLU A 123 -29.48 -10.45 0.27
C GLU A 123 -28.97 -11.27 -0.93
N ALA A 124 -27.93 -12.07 -0.70
CA ALA A 124 -27.48 -13.08 -1.65
C ALA A 124 -27.00 -14.35 -0.94
N VAL A 125 -26.95 -15.44 -1.70
CA VAL A 125 -26.39 -16.73 -1.27
C VAL A 125 -25.04 -16.92 -1.95
N VAL A 126 -24.01 -17.28 -1.17
CA VAL A 126 -22.64 -17.46 -1.65
C VAL A 126 -22.05 -18.72 -1.02
N ASP A 127 -21.33 -19.53 -1.79
CA ASP A 127 -20.62 -20.69 -1.26
C ASP A 127 -19.61 -20.25 -0.18
N ALA A 128 -19.52 -20.99 0.92
CA ALA A 128 -18.51 -20.81 1.95
C ALA A 128 -17.09 -20.75 1.41
N LYS A 129 -16.80 -21.57 0.39
CA LYS A 129 -15.49 -21.62 -0.27
C LYS A 129 -15.15 -20.30 -0.99
N ALA A 130 -16.15 -19.47 -1.30
CA ALA A 130 -15.94 -18.16 -1.88
C ALA A 130 -15.44 -17.13 -0.85
N VAL A 131 -15.67 -17.35 0.46
CA VAL A 131 -15.28 -16.42 1.51
C VAL A 131 -13.75 -16.33 1.60
N GLN A 132 -13.21 -15.11 1.50
CA GLN A 132 -11.76 -14.85 1.52
C GLN A 132 -11.23 -14.49 2.91
N GLY A 133 -12.12 -14.07 3.81
CA GLY A 133 -11.74 -13.71 5.17
C GLY A 133 -12.80 -12.90 5.91
N ARG A 134 -12.55 -12.71 7.21
CA ARG A 134 -13.39 -11.93 8.12
C ARG A 134 -13.06 -10.44 8.06
N CYS A 135 -14.08 -9.60 8.21
CA CYS A 135 -13.95 -8.15 8.41
C CYS A 135 -14.91 -7.68 9.51
N THR A 136 -14.68 -6.47 10.04
CA THR A 136 -15.57 -5.83 11.02
C THR A 136 -16.30 -4.68 10.34
N VAL A 137 -17.63 -4.65 10.49
CA VAL A 137 -18.47 -3.58 9.94
C VAL A 137 -19.31 -3.01 11.09
N GLY A 138 -19.05 -1.76 11.45
CA GLY A 138 -19.78 -1.05 12.52
C GLY A 138 -20.70 0.06 12.00
N CYS A 139 -21.80 0.32 12.70
CA CYS A 139 -22.58 1.54 12.50
C CYS A 139 -21.80 2.70 13.14
N GLY A 140 -21.49 3.75 12.39
CA GLY A 140 -20.63 4.84 12.85
C GLY A 140 -21.18 5.60 14.06
N GLU A 141 -22.51 5.64 14.23
CA GLU A 141 -23.19 6.25 15.38
C GLU A 141 -23.08 5.40 16.66
N ASP A 142 -22.85 4.09 16.51
CA ASP A 142 -22.75 3.16 17.64
C ASP A 142 -21.28 2.87 18.03
N LEU A 143 -20.31 3.52 17.39
CA LEU A 143 -18.89 3.30 17.69
C LEU A 143 -18.53 3.94 19.05
N PRO A 144 -17.74 3.25 19.89
CA PRO A 144 -17.32 3.80 21.19
C PRO A 144 -16.26 4.91 21.06
N GLU A 145 -15.60 4.98 19.91
CA GLU A 145 -14.50 5.87 19.59
C GLU A 145 -14.81 6.58 18.26
N CYS A 146 -14.06 7.64 17.92
CA CYS A 146 -14.30 8.33 16.66
C CYS A 146 -13.97 7.42 15.45
N VAL A 147 -14.57 7.69 14.30
CA VAL A 147 -14.39 6.89 13.07
C VAL A 147 -12.90 6.74 12.69
N GLN A 148 -12.09 7.77 12.96
CA GLN A 148 -10.66 7.77 12.65
C GLN A 148 -9.89 6.80 13.55
N GLU A 149 -10.12 6.83 14.86
CA GLU A 149 -9.50 5.91 15.83
C GLU A 149 -9.95 4.47 15.55
N TYR A 150 -11.24 4.25 15.34
CA TYR A 150 -11.78 2.95 14.94
C TYR A 150 -11.10 2.41 13.68
N SER A 151 -10.94 3.25 12.65
CA SER A 151 -10.33 2.87 11.37
C SER A 151 -8.84 2.56 11.49
N MET A 152 -8.12 3.23 12.39
CA MET A 152 -6.68 3.04 12.62
C MET A 152 -6.38 1.94 13.64
N GLY A 153 -7.34 1.60 14.50
CA GLY A 153 -7.17 0.63 15.58
C GLY A 153 -7.07 -0.83 15.13
N GLY A 154 -7.27 -1.14 13.84
CA GLY A 154 -7.04 -2.49 13.36
C GLY A 154 -7.32 -2.74 11.87
N PRO A 155 -6.87 -3.90 11.35
CA PRO A 155 -7.05 -4.27 9.95
C PRO A 155 -8.51 -4.66 9.66
N ASN A 156 -8.90 -4.55 8.39
CA ASN A 156 -10.21 -4.98 7.87
C ASN A 156 -11.43 -4.38 8.62
N ARG A 157 -11.29 -3.14 9.13
CA ARG A 157 -12.37 -2.38 9.78
C ARG A 157 -13.06 -1.43 8.81
N PHE A 158 -14.37 -1.58 8.70
CA PHE A 158 -15.27 -0.78 7.87
C PHE A 158 -16.40 -0.21 8.72
N TYR A 159 -17.04 0.83 8.20
CA TYR A 159 -18.18 1.44 8.86
C TYR A 159 -19.21 1.95 7.86
N PHE A 160 -20.44 2.18 8.30
CA PHE A 160 -21.49 2.83 7.54
C PHE A 160 -22.19 3.87 8.41
N LEU A 161 -22.74 4.90 7.76
CA LEU A 161 -23.56 5.94 8.38
C LEU A 161 -24.98 5.96 7.82
N GLU A 162 -25.15 5.48 6.59
CA GLU A 162 -26.41 5.57 5.84
C GLU A 162 -26.74 4.20 5.23
N ALA A 163 -28.04 3.97 5.05
CA ALA A 163 -28.57 2.92 4.21
C ALA A 163 -28.80 3.45 2.78
N TYR A 164 -28.67 2.58 1.79
CA TYR A 164 -28.94 2.86 0.39
C TYR A 164 -30.05 1.96 -0.14
N ASN A 165 -31.12 2.58 -0.63
CA ASN A 165 -32.23 1.88 -1.24
C ASN A 165 -32.09 1.89 -2.77
N ALA A 166 -31.88 0.72 -3.38
CA ALA A 166 -31.66 0.60 -4.82
C ALA A 166 -32.91 0.90 -5.65
N ARG A 167 -34.11 0.71 -5.10
CA ARG A 167 -35.38 0.91 -5.81
C ARG A 167 -35.68 2.40 -5.97
N SER A 168 -35.59 3.15 -4.87
CA SER A 168 -35.79 4.61 -4.84
C SER A 168 -34.54 5.40 -5.25
N LYS A 169 -33.36 4.76 -5.27
CA LYS A 169 -32.05 5.40 -5.45
C LYS A 169 -31.76 6.50 -4.41
N SER A 170 -32.36 6.42 -3.22
CA SER A 170 -32.20 7.37 -2.12
C SER A 170 -31.24 6.86 -1.02
N PHE A 171 -30.81 7.79 -0.16
CA PHE A 171 -30.09 7.51 1.08
C PHE A 171 -31.05 7.70 2.26
N GLU A 172 -31.00 6.77 3.21
CA GLU A 172 -31.86 6.71 4.37
C GLU A 172 -31.02 6.46 5.63
N GLY A 173 -31.59 6.71 6.81
CA GLY A 173 -30.95 6.37 8.08
C GLY A 173 -30.77 4.86 8.22
N PRO A 174 -29.73 4.39 8.95
CA PRO A 174 -29.46 2.97 9.11
C PRO A 174 -30.58 2.31 9.92
N PRO A 175 -31.13 1.16 9.47
CA PRO A 175 -32.25 0.53 10.15
C PRO A 175 -31.82 -0.06 11.51
N ASN A 176 -32.73 -0.11 12.48
CA ASN A 176 -32.44 -0.54 13.85
C ASN A 176 -31.90 -1.98 13.96
N HIS A 177 -32.26 -2.86 13.03
CA HIS A 177 -31.73 -4.23 13.02
C HIS A 177 -30.28 -4.31 12.51
N ALA A 178 -29.82 -3.31 11.77
CA ALA A 178 -28.43 -3.21 11.32
C ALA A 178 -27.50 -2.65 12.39
N ARG A 179 -28.04 -1.93 13.39
CA ARG A 179 -27.31 -1.43 14.56
C ARG A 179 -26.89 -2.56 15.49
N SER A 180 -25.80 -2.36 16.23
CA SER A 180 -25.34 -3.33 17.22
C SER A 180 -26.35 -3.37 18.39
N ARG A 181 -26.61 -4.54 18.98
CA ARG A 181 -27.59 -4.75 20.08
C ARG A 181 -27.24 -4.05 21.42
N GLY A 182 -26.45 -2.98 21.39
CA GLY A 182 -25.84 -2.35 22.57
C GLY A 182 -26.66 -1.27 23.28
N ASN A 183 -27.72 -0.70 22.69
CA ASN A 183 -28.44 0.44 23.30
C ASN A 183 -29.96 0.36 23.10
N LYS A 184 -30.60 -0.71 23.59
CA LYS A 184 -32.05 -0.68 23.85
C LYS A 184 -32.28 -0.30 25.31
N GLY A 185 -32.93 0.85 25.49
CA GLY A 185 -33.46 1.29 26.78
C GLY A 185 -34.31 0.21 27.46
N LYS A 186 -34.30 0.27 28.79
CA LYS A 186 -34.95 -0.64 29.75
C LYS A 186 -36.28 -1.23 29.25
N GLY A 187 -36.26 -2.52 28.93
CA GLY A 187 -37.44 -3.36 28.75
C GLY A 187 -37.04 -4.84 28.72
N LYS A 188 -37.35 -5.58 29.79
CA LYS A 188 -37.23 -7.06 29.88
C LYS A 188 -38.08 -7.73 28.77
N PRO A 189 -37.67 -8.88 28.19
CA PRO A 189 -37.53 -10.14 28.94
C PRO A 189 -36.31 -11.02 28.61
N LYS A 190 -36.18 -12.07 29.44
CA LYS A 190 -35.13 -13.08 29.60
C LYS A 190 -34.88 -13.95 28.35
N SER A 191 -33.62 -14.12 27.96
CA SER A 191 -32.88 -15.41 28.00
C SER A 191 -31.56 -15.36 27.20
N GLN A 192 -30.51 -15.79 27.88
CA GLN A 192 -29.24 -16.38 27.43
C GLN A 192 -28.13 -15.50 26.82
N ALA A 193 -26.97 -15.69 27.44
CA ALA A 193 -25.73 -14.95 27.32
C ALA A 193 -25.13 -15.06 25.92
N CYS A 194 -24.96 -13.90 25.27
CA CYS A 194 -23.96 -13.75 24.23
C CYS A 194 -22.64 -13.51 24.97
N GLU A 195 -21.65 -14.39 24.80
CA GLU A 195 -20.29 -14.15 25.28
C GLU A 195 -19.87 -12.75 24.81
N GLN A 196 -19.66 -11.88 25.79
CA GLN A 196 -18.98 -10.62 25.58
C GLN A 196 -17.58 -11.03 25.13
N SER A 197 -17.22 -10.77 23.88
CA SER A 197 -15.83 -10.84 23.47
C SER A 197 -15.08 -9.85 24.34
N GLU A 198 -14.33 -10.35 25.32
CA GLU A 198 -13.36 -9.60 26.12
C GLU A 198 -12.62 -8.66 25.15
N PRO A 199 -12.63 -7.34 25.37
CA PRO A 199 -11.82 -6.45 24.57
C PRO A 199 -10.36 -6.84 24.82
N GLU A 200 -9.75 -7.54 23.86
CA GLU A 200 -8.32 -7.85 23.88
C GLU A 200 -7.58 -6.55 24.11
N SER A 201 -7.09 -6.34 25.34
CA SER A 201 -6.31 -5.16 25.68
C SER A 201 -5.08 -5.16 24.77
N VAL A 202 -4.87 -4.07 24.04
CA VAL A 202 -3.77 -3.96 23.08
C VAL A 202 -2.46 -4.04 23.87
N ILE A 203 -1.81 -5.21 23.85
CA ILE A 203 -0.53 -5.42 24.52
C ILE A 203 0.51 -4.51 23.86
N LYS A 204 0.92 -3.46 24.57
CA LYS A 204 1.94 -2.52 24.09
C LYS A 204 3.32 -3.14 24.32
N LEU A 205 3.88 -3.73 23.28
CA LEU A 205 5.24 -4.28 23.29
C LEU A 205 6.29 -3.15 23.25
N PRO A 206 7.48 -3.37 23.85
CA PRO A 206 8.59 -2.44 23.72
C PRO A 206 9.07 -2.35 22.26
N LYS A 207 9.45 -1.14 21.84
CA LYS A 207 9.96 -0.86 20.50
C LYS A 207 11.37 -1.42 20.32
N LEU A 208 11.63 -1.98 19.14
CA LEU A 208 12.94 -2.56 18.81
C LEU A 208 13.96 -1.47 18.51
N ARG A 209 15.10 -1.51 19.20
CA ARG A 209 16.23 -0.59 18.96
C ARG A 209 16.87 -0.90 17.61
N THR A 210 16.73 0.02 16.66
CA THR A 210 16.98 -0.26 15.24
C THR A 210 18.01 0.70 14.62
N PRO A 211 19.19 0.20 14.20
CA PRO A 211 20.07 0.87 13.25
C PRO A 211 19.52 0.80 11.81
N TYR A 212 19.51 1.96 11.15
CA TYR A 212 19.19 2.12 9.74
C TYR A 212 20.44 2.39 8.92
N VAL A 213 20.96 1.34 8.26
CA VAL A 213 22.14 1.48 7.39
C VAL A 213 21.68 1.94 6.00
N PHE A 214 22.34 2.96 5.45
CA PHE A 214 21.94 3.64 4.23
C PHE A 214 20.57 4.32 4.34
N SER A 215 20.26 4.90 5.51
CA SER A 215 18.92 5.33 5.94
C SER A 215 18.13 6.19 4.94
N GLY A 216 18.82 6.93 4.06
CA GLY A 216 18.16 7.90 3.20
C GLY A 216 17.55 9.00 4.08
N CYS A 217 16.45 9.61 3.63
CA CYS A 217 15.75 10.63 4.41
C CYS A 217 14.86 10.03 5.50
N GLY A 218 14.83 8.70 5.64
CA GLY A 218 14.06 8.01 6.69
C GLY A 218 12.72 7.42 6.24
N GLY A 219 12.43 7.32 4.95
CA GLY A 219 11.14 6.75 4.50
C GLY A 219 10.86 5.31 4.99
N LEU A 220 11.91 4.50 5.18
CA LEU A 220 11.76 3.15 5.75
C LEU A 220 11.63 3.16 7.28
N SER A 221 12.34 4.05 7.97
CA SER A 221 12.21 4.20 9.43
C SER A 221 10.85 4.76 9.81
N GLU A 222 10.35 5.73 9.06
CA GLU A 222 9.02 6.30 9.23
C GLU A 222 7.93 5.22 9.16
N GLY A 223 7.97 4.35 8.14
CA GLY A 223 7.01 3.24 8.04
C GLY A 223 7.07 2.27 9.22
N PHE A 224 8.26 2.02 9.78
CA PHE A 224 8.42 1.17 10.96
C PHE A 224 8.01 1.87 12.27
N HIS A 225 8.17 3.20 12.35
CA HIS A 225 7.69 4.02 13.46
C HIS A 225 6.15 4.06 13.47
N GLN A 226 5.53 4.27 12.30
CA GLN A 226 4.07 4.21 12.13
C GLN A 226 3.50 2.83 12.49
N ALA A 227 4.24 1.76 12.21
CA ALA A 227 3.86 0.40 12.63
C ALA A 227 4.02 0.15 14.14
N GLY A 228 4.65 1.07 14.89
CA GLY A 228 4.84 0.96 16.34
C GLY A 228 5.87 -0.09 16.78
N ILE A 229 6.63 -0.68 15.85
CA ILE A 229 7.51 -1.83 16.14
C ILE A 229 8.96 -1.44 16.40
N SER A 230 9.41 -0.25 15.99
CA SER A 230 10.82 0.13 16.08
C SER A 230 11.02 1.55 16.55
N GLU A 231 12.21 1.79 17.09
CA GLU A 231 12.75 3.10 17.38
C GLU A 231 14.11 3.26 16.69
N ALA A 232 14.29 4.37 15.97
CA ALA A 232 15.49 4.62 15.17
C ALA A 232 16.54 5.30 16.03
N LEU A 233 17.40 4.53 16.70
CA LEU A 233 18.44 5.07 17.56
C LEU A 233 19.73 5.42 16.81
N TRP A 234 19.99 4.73 15.70
CA TRP A 234 21.19 4.96 14.88
C TRP A 234 20.83 5.00 13.40
N ALA A 235 21.43 5.92 12.66
CA ALA A 235 21.30 6.00 11.22
C ALA A 235 22.64 6.28 10.57
N ILE A 236 22.93 5.60 9.46
CA ILE A 236 24.20 5.74 8.74
C ILE A 236 23.90 6.23 7.32
N ARG A 237 24.37 7.44 7.00
CA ARG A 237 24.16 8.04 5.69
C ARG A 237 25.32 8.95 5.30
N MET A 238 26.10 8.50 4.31
CA MET A 238 27.23 9.28 3.77
C MET A 238 26.82 10.63 3.13
N TRP A 239 25.67 10.72 2.47
CA TRP A 239 25.26 11.97 1.79
C TRP A 239 24.57 12.94 2.76
N ASP A 240 25.24 14.05 3.04
CA ASP A 240 24.86 14.99 4.11
C ASP A 240 23.44 15.57 4.01
N PRO A 241 22.93 16.10 2.87
CA PRO A 241 21.59 16.69 2.80
C PRO A 241 20.50 15.71 3.26
N THR A 242 20.68 14.43 2.94
CA THR A 242 19.76 13.37 3.34
C THR A 242 19.95 12.94 4.80
N ALA A 243 21.18 13.00 5.32
CA ALA A 243 21.42 12.79 6.74
C ALA A 243 20.78 13.90 7.58
N GLN A 244 20.83 15.16 7.13
CA GLN A 244 20.13 16.28 7.78
C GLN A 244 18.61 16.10 7.77
N ALA A 245 18.04 15.69 6.63
CA ALA A 245 16.61 15.35 6.57
C ALA A 245 16.24 14.23 7.56
N PHE A 246 17.10 13.22 7.73
CA PHE A 246 16.87 12.17 8.73
C PHE A 246 16.87 12.74 10.16
N ARG A 247 17.84 13.60 10.50
CA ARG A 247 17.95 14.25 11.82
C ARG A 247 16.71 15.07 12.17
N LEU A 248 16.21 15.86 11.20
CA LEU A 248 15.01 16.68 11.38
C LEU A 248 13.78 15.86 11.76
N ASN A 249 13.63 14.67 11.17
CA ASN A 249 12.50 13.78 11.43
C ASN A 249 12.72 12.85 12.64
N ASN A 250 13.96 12.70 13.11
CA ASN A 250 14.34 11.74 14.16
C ASN A 250 15.29 12.40 15.18
N PRO A 251 14.83 13.37 15.98
CA PRO A 251 15.69 14.14 16.88
C PRO A 251 16.38 13.29 17.96
N GLY A 252 15.79 12.16 18.37
CA GLY A 252 16.39 11.22 19.32
C GLY A 252 17.42 10.25 18.72
N SER A 253 17.71 10.36 17.42
CA SER A 253 18.60 9.42 16.72
C SER A 253 20.04 9.94 16.61
N THR A 254 21.01 9.04 16.74
CA THR A 254 22.41 9.33 16.43
C THR A 254 22.66 9.08 14.94
N VAL A 255 22.84 10.15 14.18
CA VAL A 255 23.05 10.09 12.73
C VAL A 255 24.53 10.27 12.37
N PHE A 256 25.11 9.23 11.80
CA PHE A 256 26.49 9.21 11.31
C PHE A 256 26.54 9.60 9.81
N THR A 257 27.14 10.76 9.52
CA THR A 257 27.40 11.19 8.13
C THR A 257 28.74 10.61 7.63
N GLU A 258 28.83 9.29 7.52
CA GLU A 258 30.08 8.59 7.18
C GLU A 258 29.84 7.34 6.32
N ASP A 259 30.92 6.73 5.81
CA ASP A 259 30.87 5.40 5.21
C ASP A 259 30.57 4.33 6.27
N CYS A 260 29.58 3.48 5.98
CA CYS A 260 29.24 2.33 6.82
C CYS A 260 30.42 1.36 7.03
N THR A 261 31.32 1.22 6.06
CA THR A 261 32.47 0.33 6.19
C THR A 261 33.48 0.84 7.21
N VAL A 262 33.64 2.15 7.34
CA VAL A 262 34.51 2.78 8.34
C VAL A 262 33.93 2.60 9.73
N LEU A 263 32.64 2.87 9.91
CA LEU A 263 31.97 2.69 11.21
C LEU A 263 32.02 1.23 11.67
N LEU A 264 31.80 0.27 10.77
CA LEU A 264 31.88 -1.14 11.13
C LEU A 264 33.30 -1.55 11.54
N LYS A 265 34.33 -1.02 10.89
CA LYS A 265 35.73 -1.29 11.26
C LYS A 265 36.04 -0.80 12.68
N LEU A 266 35.56 0.38 13.05
CA LEU A 266 35.73 0.93 14.41
C LEU A 266 35.05 0.04 15.45
N VAL A 267 33.82 -0.41 15.18
CA VAL A 267 33.08 -1.33 16.07
C VAL A 267 33.83 -2.65 16.24
N VAL A 268 34.35 -3.21 15.15
CA VAL A 268 35.14 -4.47 15.19
C VAL A 268 36.47 -4.27 15.91
N ALA A 269 37.08 -3.09 15.83
CA ALA A 269 38.29 -2.73 16.57
C ALA A 269 38.03 -2.50 18.09
N GLY A 270 36.77 -2.53 18.54
CA GLY A 270 36.40 -2.33 19.94
C GLY A 270 36.23 -0.86 20.33
N GLU A 271 36.24 0.06 19.37
CA GLU A 271 36.06 1.48 19.63
C GLU A 271 34.65 1.79 20.12
N THR A 272 34.56 2.76 21.04
CA THR A 272 33.29 3.10 21.69
C THR A 272 32.65 4.35 21.10
N THR A 273 33.46 5.21 20.51
CA THR A 273 33.07 6.50 19.95
C THR A 273 33.68 6.69 18.57
N HIS A 274 32.96 7.39 17.72
CA HIS A 274 33.51 7.89 16.46
C HIS A 274 34.38 9.14 16.69
N SER A 275 35.17 9.55 15.69
CA SER A 275 36.02 10.75 15.74
C SER A 275 35.28 12.05 16.06
N ARG A 276 33.95 12.07 15.90
CA ARG A 276 33.05 13.20 16.22
C ARG A 276 32.41 13.09 17.61
N GLY A 277 32.91 12.21 18.48
CA GLY A 277 32.37 11.99 19.83
C GLY A 277 31.02 11.25 19.89
N GLN A 278 30.48 10.82 18.75
CA GLN A 278 29.22 10.07 18.70
C GLN A 278 29.43 8.62 19.15
N ARG A 279 28.57 8.12 20.05
CA ARG A 279 28.63 6.75 20.58
C ARG A 279 28.28 5.71 19.51
N LEU A 280 29.15 4.73 19.31
CA LEU A 280 28.93 3.63 18.37
C LEU A 280 27.99 2.57 18.99
N PRO A 281 27.07 1.96 18.20
CA PRO A 281 26.24 0.87 18.67
C PRO A 281 27.10 -0.37 18.95
N ARG A 282 26.84 -1.05 20.07
CA ARG A 282 27.51 -2.30 20.46
C ARG A 282 26.63 -3.53 20.22
N LYS A 283 27.26 -4.71 20.28
CA LYS A 283 26.53 -5.98 20.28
C LYS A 283 25.61 -6.03 21.50
N GLY A 284 24.33 -6.34 21.31
CA GLY A 284 23.28 -6.28 22.33
C GLY A 284 22.45 -4.99 22.35
N ASP A 285 23.01 -3.86 21.87
CA ASP A 285 22.25 -2.61 21.73
C ASP A 285 21.26 -2.71 20.56
N VAL A 286 21.63 -3.46 19.52
CA VAL A 286 20.91 -3.61 18.25
C VAL A 286 19.99 -4.81 18.29
N GLU A 287 18.68 -4.58 18.29
CA GLU A 287 17.67 -5.65 18.30
C GLU A 287 17.10 -5.94 16.91
N THR A 288 17.18 -4.99 15.98
CA THR A 288 16.79 -5.17 14.57
C THR A 288 17.79 -4.49 13.66
N SER A 289 18.11 -5.06 12.49
CA SER A 289 18.93 -4.37 11.49
C SER A 289 18.17 -4.17 10.20
N VAL A 290 18.06 -2.91 9.78
CA VAL A 290 17.31 -2.53 8.59
C VAL A 290 18.21 -1.80 7.61
N ARG A 291 18.13 -2.19 6.34
CA ARG A 291 18.75 -1.48 5.24
C ARG A 291 17.73 -0.85 4.32
N ALA A 292 17.89 0.45 4.11
CA ALA A 292 17.19 1.19 3.07
C ALA A 292 17.90 1.09 1.71
N ALA A 293 17.12 1.21 0.63
CA ALA A 293 17.54 1.00 -0.75
C ALA A 293 18.90 1.63 -1.08
N LEU A 294 19.72 0.90 -1.82
CA LEU A 294 20.76 1.55 -2.63
C LEU A 294 20.38 1.43 -4.11
N GLN A 295 20.37 2.57 -4.79
CA GLN A 295 20.22 2.64 -6.23
C GLN A 295 21.57 2.30 -6.88
N GLY A 296 21.64 1.15 -7.55
CA GLY A 296 22.91 0.68 -8.10
C GLY A 296 22.84 -0.59 -8.96
N PHE A 297 21.82 -1.42 -8.73
CA PHE A 297 21.68 -2.71 -9.41
C PHE A 297 20.62 -2.64 -10.51
N SER A 298 21.02 -2.10 -11.65
CA SER A 298 20.23 -2.21 -12.87
C SER A 298 21.11 -2.96 -13.87
N GLY A 299 20.67 -4.14 -14.31
CA GLY A 299 21.33 -4.89 -15.39
C GLY A 299 21.27 -4.19 -16.76
N ARG A 300 20.56 -3.04 -16.84
CA ARG A 300 20.51 -2.13 -17.99
C ARG A 300 21.45 -0.94 -17.86
N ASN A 301 22.28 -0.88 -16.82
CA ASN A 301 23.28 0.18 -16.74
C ASN A 301 24.34 -0.07 -17.81
N ARG A 302 24.55 0.92 -18.69
CA ARG A 302 25.56 0.93 -19.78
C ARG A 302 27.00 0.62 -19.30
N CYS A 303 27.24 0.65 -17.99
CA CYS A 303 28.52 0.39 -17.32
C CYS A 303 28.46 -0.83 -16.38
N ASN A 304 28.23 -2.04 -16.93
CA ASN A 304 28.16 -3.28 -16.14
C ASN A 304 29.55 -3.85 -15.72
N SER A 305 30.64 -3.32 -16.29
CA SER A 305 32.02 -3.76 -16.04
C SER A 305 32.87 -2.79 -15.21
N ARG A 306 32.39 -1.56 -14.95
CA ARG A 306 33.14 -0.55 -14.18
C ARG A 306 33.17 -0.87 -12.68
N THR A 307 34.26 -0.47 -12.02
CA THR A 307 34.58 -0.64 -10.59
C THR A 307 33.41 -0.27 -9.66
N ASP A 308 32.62 0.75 -10.01
CA ASP A 308 31.41 1.17 -9.28
C ASP A 308 30.33 0.10 -9.14
N SER A 309 30.20 -0.79 -10.14
CA SER A 309 29.23 -1.90 -10.09
C SER A 309 29.68 -3.00 -9.12
N LYS A 310 30.98 -3.26 -9.04
CA LYS A 310 31.61 -4.15 -8.06
C LYS A 310 31.50 -3.55 -6.65
N PHE A 311 31.74 -2.24 -6.50
CA PHE A 311 31.59 -1.49 -5.24
C PHE A 311 30.13 -1.48 -4.75
N LYS A 312 29.14 -1.25 -5.62
CA LYS A 312 27.73 -1.33 -5.23
C LYS A 312 27.32 -2.75 -4.82
N THR A 313 27.91 -3.78 -5.45
CA THR A 313 27.78 -5.18 -5.06
C THR A 313 28.42 -5.47 -3.70
N SER A 314 29.58 -4.88 -3.39
CA SER A 314 30.26 -5.06 -2.10
C SER A 314 29.48 -4.46 -0.93
N LEU A 315 28.71 -3.39 -1.13
CA LEU A 315 27.86 -2.82 -0.06
C LEU A 315 26.75 -3.78 0.40
N VAL A 316 26.40 -4.82 -0.37
CA VAL A 316 25.54 -5.91 0.14
C VAL A 316 26.29 -6.76 1.14
N VAL A 317 27.54 -7.10 0.83
CA VAL A 317 28.42 -7.83 1.75
C VAL A 317 28.65 -7.02 3.02
N SER A 318 28.95 -5.72 2.92
CA SER A 318 29.12 -4.86 4.09
C SER A 318 27.90 -4.89 5.01
N PHE A 319 26.68 -4.85 4.45
CA PHE A 319 25.47 -4.93 5.27
C PHE A 319 25.22 -6.32 5.87
N LEU A 320 25.61 -7.39 5.17
CA LEU A 320 25.61 -8.74 5.75
C LEU A 320 26.63 -8.84 6.90
N SER A 321 27.78 -8.16 6.80
CA SER A 321 28.75 -8.06 7.89
C SER A 321 28.19 -7.31 9.10
N TYR A 322 27.37 -6.28 8.91
CA TYR A 322 26.59 -5.66 10.00
C TYR A 322 25.67 -6.68 10.68
N CYS A 323 24.94 -7.48 9.90
CA CYS A 323 24.06 -8.52 10.45
C CYS A 323 24.83 -9.57 11.25
N ASP A 324 26.01 -9.99 10.78
CA ASP A 324 26.83 -10.98 11.45
C ASP A 324 27.50 -10.44 12.73
N CYS A 325 27.95 -9.18 12.70
CA CYS A 325 28.54 -8.50 13.86
C CYS A 325 27.52 -8.28 14.98
N TYR A 326 26.34 -7.72 14.65
CA TYR A 326 25.34 -7.34 15.65
C TYR A 326 24.39 -8.47 16.06
N ARG A 327 24.19 -9.48 15.20
CA ARG A 327 23.23 -10.58 15.40
C ARG A 327 21.84 -10.11 15.89
N PRO A 328 21.15 -9.25 15.10
CA PRO A 328 19.83 -8.73 15.48
C PRO A 328 18.78 -9.84 15.52
N ARG A 329 17.68 -9.61 16.26
CA ARG A 329 16.50 -10.50 16.30
C ARG A 329 15.82 -10.58 14.94
N PHE A 330 15.68 -9.44 14.27
CA PHE A 330 15.12 -9.34 12.93
C PHE A 330 16.05 -8.59 11.97
N PHE A 331 16.02 -9.01 10.71
CA PHE A 331 16.81 -8.40 9.64
C PHE A 331 15.94 -8.13 8.43
N LEU A 332 16.01 -6.91 7.91
CA LEU A 332 15.33 -6.50 6.68
C LEU A 332 16.33 -5.88 5.70
N LEU A 333 16.35 -6.43 4.49
CA LEU A 333 17.05 -5.85 3.35
C LEU A 333 16.05 -5.50 2.25
N GLU A 334 15.93 -4.21 1.94
CA GLU A 334 15.16 -3.72 0.80
C GLU A 334 16.09 -3.36 -0.37
N LYS A 335 15.66 -3.78 -1.57
CA LYS A 335 16.36 -3.54 -2.84
C LYS A 335 15.40 -3.36 -4.01
N VAL A 336 15.95 -2.88 -5.11
CA VAL A 336 15.24 -2.80 -6.41
C VAL A 336 14.69 -4.16 -6.84
N GLY A 337 13.55 -4.16 -7.55
CA GLY A 337 12.84 -5.39 -7.95
C GLY A 337 13.69 -6.38 -8.76
N ASN A 338 14.67 -5.92 -9.53
CA ASN A 338 15.53 -6.79 -10.35
C ASN A 338 16.68 -7.43 -9.56
N PHE A 339 16.79 -7.18 -8.25
CA PHE A 339 17.85 -7.75 -7.41
C PHE A 339 17.82 -9.29 -7.40
N VAL A 340 16.63 -9.88 -7.39
CA VAL A 340 16.44 -11.34 -7.41
C VAL A 340 17.03 -12.03 -8.64
N SER A 341 17.04 -11.37 -9.80
CA SER A 341 17.55 -11.93 -11.06
C SER A 341 19.01 -11.52 -11.33
N PHE A 342 19.60 -10.68 -10.48
CA PHE A 342 20.95 -10.16 -10.71
C PHE A 342 22.00 -11.28 -10.63
N LYS A 343 22.88 -11.35 -11.64
CA LYS A 343 23.92 -12.39 -11.78
C LYS A 343 23.37 -13.82 -11.58
N ARG A 344 22.28 -14.17 -12.28
CA ARG A 344 21.61 -15.48 -12.17
C ARG A 344 21.26 -15.84 -10.71
N SER A 345 20.77 -14.85 -9.96
CA SER A 345 20.38 -14.98 -8.55
C SER A 345 21.51 -15.38 -7.59
N ALA A 346 22.78 -15.30 -8.00
CA ALA A 346 23.92 -15.69 -7.15
C ALA A 346 24.00 -14.87 -5.86
N VAL A 347 23.75 -13.56 -5.95
CA VAL A 347 23.80 -12.64 -4.79
C VAL A 347 22.67 -12.94 -3.80
N LEU A 348 21.48 -13.29 -4.30
CA LEU A 348 20.37 -13.74 -3.47
C LEU A 348 20.73 -15.04 -2.75
N LYS A 349 21.21 -16.05 -3.48
CA LYS A 349 21.62 -17.36 -2.92
C LYS A 349 22.66 -17.23 -1.80
N LEU A 350 23.62 -16.31 -1.93
CA LEU A 350 24.63 -16.04 -0.90
C LEU A 350 24.04 -15.44 0.38
N SER A 351 22.94 -14.69 0.26
CA SER A 351 22.28 -14.03 1.39
C SER A 351 21.34 -14.96 2.17
N LEU A 352 20.99 -16.14 1.62
CA LEU A 352 19.97 -17.03 2.16
C LEU A 352 20.50 -18.13 3.12
N ARG A 353 21.67 -17.94 3.75
CA ARG A 353 22.28 -18.96 4.62
C ARG A 353 21.68 -19.05 6.05
N CYS A 354 20.72 -18.18 6.39
CA CYS A 354 20.02 -18.16 7.69
C CYS A 354 18.51 -18.43 7.53
N ARG A 355 17.73 -18.49 8.63
CA ARG A 355 16.25 -18.55 8.56
C ARG A 355 15.72 -17.26 7.93
N CYS A 356 15.49 -17.31 6.63
CA CYS A 356 15.12 -16.14 5.84
C CYS A 356 14.14 -16.49 4.73
N THR A 357 13.46 -15.46 4.24
CA THR A 357 12.53 -15.51 3.11
C THR A 357 12.69 -14.25 2.28
N PHE A 358 12.26 -14.28 1.03
CA PHE A 358 12.26 -13.12 0.16
C PHE A 358 10.96 -13.01 -0.64
N GLY A 359 10.66 -11.80 -1.08
CA GLY A 359 9.45 -11.50 -1.85
C GLY A 359 9.59 -10.19 -2.61
N VAL A 360 8.72 -9.99 -3.60
CA VAL A 360 8.72 -8.77 -4.43
C VAL A 360 7.37 -8.06 -4.33
N PRO A 361 7.05 -7.42 -3.18
CA PRO A 361 5.82 -6.65 -3.02
C PRO A 361 5.74 -5.46 -3.98
N GLN A 362 4.50 -5.06 -4.24
CA GLN A 362 4.14 -3.91 -5.06
C GLN A 362 3.58 -2.78 -4.19
N ALA A 363 4.24 -1.62 -4.16
CA ALA A 363 3.85 -0.50 -3.30
C ALA A 363 2.39 -0.06 -3.52
N ARG A 364 1.90 -0.07 -4.76
CA ARG A 364 0.51 0.29 -5.08
C ARG A 364 -0.55 -0.56 -4.36
N ARG A 365 -0.23 -1.82 -4.03
CA ARG A 365 -1.11 -2.70 -3.26
C ARG A 365 -1.14 -2.36 -1.76
N CYS A 366 -0.27 -1.45 -1.32
CA CYS A 366 -0.18 -0.92 0.04
C CYS A 366 -0.76 0.50 0.17
N GLY A 367 -1.46 1.02 -0.86
CA GLY A 367 -2.21 2.28 -0.74
C GLY A 367 -1.51 3.52 -1.27
N VAL A 368 -0.57 3.39 -2.21
CA VAL A 368 0.05 4.55 -2.89
C VAL A 368 -0.25 4.56 -4.39
N ALA A 369 -0.36 5.73 -5.01
CA ALA A 369 -0.61 5.89 -6.44
C ALA A 369 0.67 5.68 -7.30
N GLN A 370 1.56 4.76 -6.92
CA GLN A 370 2.85 4.54 -7.59
C GLN A 370 3.11 3.08 -7.91
N THR A 371 3.42 2.79 -9.18
CA THR A 371 3.85 1.45 -9.60
C THR A 371 5.32 1.23 -9.22
N ARG A 372 5.59 0.59 -8.09
CA ARG A 372 6.95 0.38 -7.57
C ARG A 372 7.11 -0.99 -6.93
N ARG A 373 7.87 -1.87 -7.61
CA ARG A 373 8.27 -3.19 -7.10
C ARG A 373 9.59 -3.10 -6.36
N ARG A 374 9.67 -3.75 -5.20
CA ARG A 374 10.89 -3.86 -4.39
C ARG A 374 11.11 -5.29 -3.95
N THR A 375 12.36 -5.74 -4.01
CA THR A 375 12.77 -7.01 -3.42
C THR A 375 12.97 -6.77 -1.94
N ILE A 376 12.33 -7.58 -1.11
CA ILE A 376 12.46 -7.56 0.34
C ILE A 376 12.98 -8.93 0.76
N ILE A 377 14.05 -8.94 1.55
CA ILE A 377 14.56 -10.13 2.24
C ILE A 377 14.31 -9.92 3.73
N LEU A 378 13.64 -10.89 4.34
CA LEU A 378 13.37 -10.94 5.76
C LEU A 378 14.17 -12.10 6.37
N ALA A 379 14.82 -11.87 7.49
CA ALA A 379 15.41 -12.93 8.28
C ALA A 379 15.09 -12.74 9.77
N ALA A 380 15.08 -13.85 10.50
CA ALA A 380 14.82 -13.89 11.93
C ALA A 380 15.88 -14.73 12.63
N ALA A 381 16.27 -14.32 13.84
CA ALA A 381 17.20 -15.04 14.68
C ALA A 381 16.62 -16.41 15.11
N PRO A 382 17.46 -17.39 15.46
CA PRO A 382 16.99 -18.61 16.11
C PRO A 382 16.16 -18.28 17.36
N GLY A 383 15.00 -18.91 17.52
CA GLY A 383 14.04 -18.61 18.59
C GLY A 383 12.95 -17.60 18.20
N GLU A 384 13.17 -16.79 17.15
CA GLU A 384 12.17 -15.86 16.66
C GLU A 384 11.28 -16.47 15.57
N LYS A 385 10.05 -15.98 15.46
CA LYS A 385 9.13 -16.36 14.39
C LYS A 385 9.44 -15.54 13.14
N LEU A 386 9.75 -16.21 12.04
CA LEU A 386 10.01 -15.56 10.76
C LEU A 386 8.76 -14.76 10.31
N PRO A 387 8.87 -13.44 10.07
CA PRO A 387 7.73 -12.65 9.63
C PRO A 387 7.24 -13.06 8.24
N LEU A 388 5.93 -12.88 8.02
CA LEU A 388 5.29 -13.09 6.74
C LEU A 388 5.26 -11.79 5.92
N PHE A 389 5.15 -11.91 4.60
CA PHE A 389 4.88 -10.75 3.75
C PHE A 389 3.45 -10.26 3.96
N PRO A 390 3.24 -8.93 3.97
CA PRO A 390 1.93 -8.35 4.20
C PRO A 390 0.98 -8.67 3.05
N GLU A 391 -0.26 -9.03 3.39
CA GLU A 391 -1.32 -9.21 2.42
C GLU A 391 -1.70 -7.87 1.76
N PRO A 392 -1.87 -7.82 0.43
CA PRO A 392 -2.40 -6.67 -0.29
C PRO A 392 -3.66 -6.05 0.34
N LEU A 393 -3.62 -4.74 0.52
CA LEU A 393 -4.73 -3.93 1.04
C LEU A 393 -5.54 -3.29 -0.09
N HIS A 394 -4.89 -2.93 -1.19
CA HIS A 394 -5.52 -2.24 -2.32
C HIS A 394 -5.46 -3.07 -3.60
N VAL A 395 -6.55 -3.02 -4.37
CA VAL A 395 -6.58 -3.61 -5.71
C VAL A 395 -5.63 -2.90 -6.67
N PHE A 396 -5.03 -3.67 -7.58
CA PHE A 396 -4.19 -3.14 -8.63
C PHE A 396 -4.13 -4.09 -9.84
N ALA A 397 -3.78 -3.55 -11.02
CA ALA A 397 -3.76 -4.28 -12.28
C ALA A 397 -2.86 -5.53 -12.19
N PRO A 398 -3.39 -6.75 -12.43
CA PRO A 398 -2.64 -8.00 -12.30
C PRO A 398 -1.38 -8.05 -13.17
N GLN A 399 -1.45 -7.52 -14.40
CA GLN A 399 -0.33 -7.46 -15.34
C GLN A 399 0.86 -6.62 -14.81
N ALA A 400 0.59 -5.65 -13.92
CA ALA A 400 1.63 -4.83 -13.29
C ALA A 400 2.12 -5.41 -11.95
N CYS A 401 1.69 -6.63 -11.60
CA CYS A 401 1.91 -7.33 -10.35
C CYS A 401 2.41 -8.78 -10.49
N PRO A 402 3.44 -9.09 -11.31
CA PRO A 402 4.07 -10.40 -11.18
C PRO A 402 4.74 -10.48 -9.79
N LEU A 403 4.14 -11.26 -8.89
CA LEU A 403 4.65 -11.50 -7.54
C LEU A 403 5.60 -12.70 -7.49
N SER A 404 5.53 -13.57 -8.49
CA SER A 404 6.43 -14.70 -8.61
C SER A 404 7.81 -14.28 -9.12
N VAL A 405 8.81 -15.06 -8.69
CA VAL A 405 10.21 -14.87 -9.06
C VAL A 405 10.78 -16.22 -9.47
N VAL A 406 11.40 -16.27 -10.64
CA VAL A 406 12.10 -17.46 -11.11
C VAL A 406 13.55 -17.40 -10.65
N VAL A 407 14.00 -18.43 -9.93
CA VAL A 407 15.39 -18.60 -9.45
C VAL A 407 15.91 -19.96 -9.94
N GLY A 408 16.83 -19.94 -10.91
CA GLY A 408 17.17 -21.15 -11.66
C GLY A 408 15.94 -21.60 -12.45
N ASP A 409 15.52 -22.85 -12.25
CA ASP A 409 14.34 -23.43 -12.92
C ASP A 409 13.11 -23.49 -12.00
N LYS A 410 13.17 -22.86 -10.82
CA LYS A 410 12.08 -22.89 -9.83
C LYS A 410 11.38 -21.55 -9.74
N GLU A 411 10.06 -21.58 -9.89
CA GLU A 411 9.21 -20.44 -9.57
C GLU A 411 8.96 -20.37 -8.06
N ILE A 412 9.29 -19.24 -7.45
CA ILE A 412 9.12 -18.99 -6.02
C ILE A 412 8.04 -17.93 -5.85
N VAL A 413 7.06 -18.25 -5.00
CA VAL A 413 5.97 -17.37 -4.59
C VAL A 413 6.04 -17.13 -3.08
N SER A 414 5.70 -15.91 -2.66
CA SER A 414 5.56 -15.55 -1.24
C SER A 414 4.27 -16.12 -0.63
N ASN A 415 4.08 -15.95 0.68
CA ASN A 415 2.85 -16.32 1.39
C ASN A 415 1.59 -15.50 1.04
N ILE A 416 1.66 -14.60 0.07
CA ILE A 416 0.55 -13.71 -0.31
C ILE A 416 -0.55 -14.53 -0.99
N THR A 417 -1.75 -14.50 -0.41
CA THR A 417 -2.94 -15.22 -0.90
C THR A 417 -3.84 -14.30 -1.75
N ARG A 418 -3.84 -12.99 -1.49
CA ARG A 418 -4.69 -12.02 -2.21
C ARG A 418 -4.10 -11.65 -3.59
N LEU A 419 -4.23 -12.56 -4.54
CA LEU A 419 -3.65 -12.39 -5.89
C LEU A 419 -4.51 -11.52 -6.81
N SER A 420 -5.84 -11.69 -6.74
CA SER A 420 -6.81 -11.12 -7.69
C SER A 420 -7.56 -9.89 -7.19
N SER A 421 -7.79 -9.72 -5.89
CA SER A 421 -8.54 -8.58 -5.33
C SER A 421 -8.01 -8.20 -3.95
N GLY A 422 -8.64 -7.22 -3.30
CA GLY A 422 -8.22 -6.63 -2.03
C GLY A 422 -9.37 -5.87 -1.36
N PRO A 423 -9.24 -5.56 -0.05
CA PRO A 423 -10.28 -4.86 0.71
C PRO A 423 -10.62 -3.48 0.15
N PHE A 424 -9.62 -2.73 -0.31
CA PHE A 424 -9.77 -1.33 -0.70
C PHE A 424 -9.58 -1.12 -2.20
N ARG A 425 -10.26 -0.09 -2.72
CA ARG A 425 -10.05 0.40 -4.09
C ARG A 425 -8.61 0.88 -4.30
N THR A 426 -8.16 0.93 -5.55
CA THR A 426 -6.84 1.50 -5.87
C THR A 426 -6.77 3.00 -5.53
N VAL A 427 -5.62 3.45 -5.06
CA VAL A 427 -5.31 4.88 -4.89
C VAL A 427 -4.85 5.44 -6.24
N THR A 428 -5.38 6.60 -6.59
CA THR A 428 -5.18 7.27 -7.88
C THR A 428 -4.37 8.55 -7.71
N THR A 429 -3.82 9.08 -8.80
CA THR A 429 -3.18 10.40 -8.81
C THR A 429 -4.11 11.51 -8.33
N ARG A 430 -5.42 11.40 -8.59
CA ARG A 430 -6.42 12.32 -8.04
C ARG A 430 -6.46 12.26 -6.50
N ASP A 431 -6.40 11.08 -5.91
CA ASP A 431 -6.36 10.95 -4.43
C ASP A 431 -5.05 11.52 -3.85
N THR A 432 -3.97 11.55 -4.62
CA THR A 432 -2.64 11.98 -4.15
C THR A 432 -2.39 13.48 -4.30
N THR A 433 -2.82 14.11 -5.40
CA THR A 433 -2.38 15.46 -5.77
C THR A 433 -3.50 16.37 -6.27
N SER A 434 -4.77 16.12 -5.92
CA SER A 434 -5.87 17.01 -6.33
C SER A 434 -6.06 18.26 -5.47
N ASP A 435 -5.41 18.30 -4.31
CA ASP A 435 -5.56 19.33 -3.28
C ASP A 435 -4.51 20.45 -3.30
N PRO A 436 -3.26 20.26 -3.77
CA PRO A 436 -2.29 21.35 -3.70
C PRO A 436 -2.66 22.42 -4.74
N PRO A 437 -2.33 23.70 -4.47
CA PRO A 437 -2.58 24.77 -5.42
C PRO A 437 -1.78 24.58 -6.71
N GLY A 438 -2.32 25.11 -7.82
CA GLY A 438 -1.60 25.17 -9.08
C GLY A 438 -0.34 26.04 -8.95
N VAL A 439 0.80 25.50 -9.37
CA VAL A 439 2.08 26.23 -9.41
C VAL A 439 2.57 26.36 -10.86
N ARG A 440 3.37 27.39 -11.13
CA ARG A 440 4.02 27.58 -12.42
C ARG A 440 5.33 26.80 -12.49
N ASP A 441 5.84 26.62 -13.70
CA ASP A 441 7.19 26.13 -13.94
C ASP A 441 8.23 26.97 -13.19
N GLY A 442 9.23 26.32 -12.60
CA GLY A 442 10.25 26.99 -11.77
C GLY A 442 9.76 27.50 -10.41
N ALA A 443 8.63 27.00 -9.88
CA ALA A 443 8.18 27.36 -8.53
C ALA A 443 9.24 27.00 -7.46
N SER A 444 9.64 28.01 -6.68
CA SER A 444 10.74 27.96 -5.70
C SER A 444 10.34 28.32 -4.26
N ALA A 445 9.06 28.63 -4.00
CA ALA A 445 8.56 28.98 -2.68
C ALA A 445 8.55 27.76 -1.74
N LEU A 446 9.51 27.72 -0.79
CA LEU A 446 9.70 26.58 0.13
C LEU A 446 8.47 26.30 1.00
N GLU A 447 7.75 27.34 1.38
CA GLU A 447 6.54 27.26 2.18
C GLU A 447 5.41 28.04 1.50
N SER A 448 4.20 27.48 1.55
CA SER A 448 2.99 28.08 1.00
C SER A 448 1.76 27.67 1.82
N SER A 449 0.64 28.37 1.64
CA SER A 449 -0.62 28.01 2.29
C SER A 449 -1.25 26.79 1.62
N CYS A 450 -1.77 25.86 2.42
CA CYS A 450 -2.68 24.86 1.90
C CYS A 450 -4.00 25.54 1.51
N ASN A 451 -4.35 25.50 0.21
CA ASN A 451 -5.62 26.05 -0.24
C ASN A 451 -6.74 25.03 -0.02
N GLY A 452 -7.55 25.24 1.02
CA GLY A 452 -8.76 24.47 1.29
C GLY A 452 -8.57 23.11 1.96
N GLU A 453 -9.70 22.48 2.26
CA GLU A 453 -9.78 21.20 2.95
C GLU A 453 -9.32 20.03 2.06
N PRO A 454 -8.59 19.03 2.60
CA PRO A 454 -8.20 17.84 1.86
C PRO A 454 -9.44 17.06 1.37
N PRO A 455 -9.63 16.92 0.04
CA PRO A 455 -10.83 16.33 -0.51
C PRO A 455 -10.85 14.81 -0.32
N SER A 456 -9.74 14.10 -0.48
CA SER A 456 -9.70 12.63 -0.35
C SER A 456 -9.21 12.17 1.02
N ARG A 457 -9.56 10.93 1.39
CA ARG A 457 -9.01 10.29 2.59
C ARG A 457 -7.49 10.20 2.59
N PHE A 458 -6.87 9.98 1.44
CA PHE A 458 -5.41 9.88 1.34
C PHE A 458 -4.76 11.22 1.73
N GLN A 459 -5.31 12.34 1.26
CA GLN A 459 -4.84 13.68 1.63
C GLN A 459 -5.12 14.01 3.10
N ARG A 460 -6.30 13.65 3.63
CA ARG A 460 -6.61 13.79 5.05
C ARG A 460 -5.59 13.08 5.94
N GLN A 461 -5.20 11.86 5.57
CA GLN A 461 -4.22 11.09 6.32
C GLN A 461 -2.82 11.71 6.25
N LEU A 462 -2.40 12.20 5.07
CA LEU A 462 -1.05 12.77 4.90
C LEU A 462 -0.91 14.17 5.52
N ARG A 463 -1.94 15.01 5.47
CA ARG A 463 -1.92 16.34 6.10
C ARG A 463 -2.04 16.26 7.64
N GLY A 464 -2.56 15.16 8.16
CA GLY A 464 -2.79 14.98 9.60
C GLY A 464 -3.83 15.96 10.14
N THR A 465 -3.78 16.19 11.45
CA THR A 465 -4.73 17.05 12.18
C THR A 465 -4.12 18.40 12.58
N GLN A 466 -3.10 18.85 11.84
CA GLN A 466 -2.37 20.08 12.19
C GLN A 466 -3.26 21.31 12.00
N HIS A 467 -3.30 22.17 13.02
CA HIS A 467 -3.94 23.48 12.93
C HIS A 467 -3.09 24.38 12.01
N GLN A 468 -3.70 24.91 10.94
CA GLN A 468 -3.04 25.69 9.88
C GLN A 468 -1.86 24.96 9.20
N PRO A 469 -2.14 23.97 8.32
CA PRO A 469 -1.10 23.20 7.67
C PRO A 469 -0.31 24.07 6.67
N ILE A 470 1.01 24.09 6.84
CA ILE A 470 1.96 24.72 5.91
C ILE A 470 2.29 23.70 4.82
N LEU A 471 2.06 24.05 3.57
CA LEU A 471 2.47 23.25 2.43
C LEU A 471 3.96 23.50 2.16
N ARG A 472 4.78 22.50 2.48
CA ARG A 472 6.23 22.53 2.24
C ARG A 472 6.61 21.82 0.95
N ASP A 473 7.70 22.28 0.35
CA ASP A 473 8.36 21.64 -0.79
C ASP A 473 7.45 21.39 -2.00
N HIS A 474 6.41 22.21 -2.20
CA HIS A 474 5.58 22.20 -3.42
C HIS A 474 6.28 22.95 -4.55
N LEU A 475 7.48 22.46 -4.86
CA LEU A 475 8.43 23.03 -5.80
C LEU A 475 8.48 22.21 -7.08
N CYS A 476 8.81 22.85 -8.18
CA CYS A 476 9.11 22.17 -9.43
C CYS A 476 10.39 22.74 -10.04
N LYS A 477 11.04 21.91 -10.87
CA LYS A 477 12.25 22.35 -11.57
C LYS A 477 11.89 23.46 -12.55
N ASP A 478 12.76 24.44 -12.65
CA ASP A 478 12.73 25.41 -13.76
C ASP A 478 13.26 24.70 -15.02
N VAL A 479 12.39 24.51 -16.02
CA VAL A 479 12.77 23.83 -17.25
C VAL A 479 13.11 24.82 -18.35
N SER A 480 13.87 24.38 -19.36
CA SER A 480 14.22 25.28 -20.47
C SER A 480 12.97 25.71 -21.23
N ALA A 481 13.03 26.90 -21.84
CA ALA A 481 11.92 27.49 -22.59
C ALA A 481 11.32 26.54 -23.65
N LEU A 482 12.16 25.75 -24.31
CA LEU A 482 11.72 24.74 -25.28
C LEU A 482 10.93 23.60 -24.62
N VAL A 483 11.38 23.12 -23.45
CA VAL A 483 10.68 22.04 -22.72
C VAL A 483 9.36 22.57 -22.16
N ALA A 484 9.34 23.78 -21.61
CA ALA A 484 8.11 24.42 -21.15
C ALA A 484 7.10 24.58 -22.31
N ALA A 485 7.56 25.00 -23.50
CA ALA A 485 6.73 25.08 -24.69
C ALA A 485 6.17 23.70 -25.08
N ARG A 486 6.99 22.65 -25.08
CA ARG A 486 6.52 21.28 -25.35
C ARG A 486 5.45 20.84 -24.35
N MET A 487 5.66 21.04 -23.06
CA MET A 487 4.70 20.66 -22.01
C MET A 487 3.34 21.35 -22.19
N ARG A 488 3.31 22.62 -22.60
CA ARG A 488 2.07 23.36 -22.86
C ARG A 488 1.26 22.80 -24.04
N HIS A 489 1.92 22.17 -25.00
CA HIS A 489 1.28 21.61 -26.19
C HIS A 489 0.90 20.12 -26.03
N ILE A 490 1.17 19.50 -24.87
CA ILE A 490 0.66 18.16 -24.59
C ILE A 490 -0.83 18.28 -24.26
N PRO A 491 -1.74 17.61 -24.99
CA PRO A 491 -3.17 17.65 -24.70
C PRO A 491 -3.48 17.12 -23.30
N LEU A 492 -4.58 17.60 -22.70
CA LEU A 492 -5.03 17.15 -21.37
C LEU A 492 -5.78 15.81 -21.42
N ALA A 493 -5.90 15.19 -22.58
CA ALA A 493 -6.57 13.90 -22.74
C ALA A 493 -5.78 12.77 -22.03
N PRO A 494 -6.46 11.79 -21.41
CA PRO A 494 -5.78 10.69 -20.74
C PRO A 494 -4.91 9.87 -21.71
N GLY A 495 -3.62 9.72 -21.38
CA GLY A 495 -2.66 9.00 -22.22
C GLY A 495 -1.94 9.88 -23.25
N SER A 496 -2.08 11.20 -23.14
CA SER A 496 -1.29 12.12 -23.95
C SER A 496 0.18 12.16 -23.55
N ASP A 497 1.06 12.25 -24.56
CA ASP A 497 2.51 12.29 -24.43
C ASP A 497 3.16 13.02 -25.61
N TRP A 498 4.46 12.84 -25.81
CA TRP A 498 5.23 13.52 -26.85
C TRP A 498 4.72 13.28 -28.27
N ARG A 499 4.00 12.17 -28.51
CA ARG A 499 3.45 11.82 -29.83
C ARG A 499 2.26 12.69 -30.23
N ASP A 500 1.66 13.42 -29.28
CA ASP A 500 0.58 14.37 -29.57
C ASP A 500 1.08 15.81 -29.67
N VAL A 501 2.39 16.04 -29.66
CA VAL A 501 2.94 17.40 -29.79
C VAL A 501 2.85 17.81 -31.27
N PRO A 502 2.25 18.97 -31.59
CA PRO A 502 2.12 19.42 -32.97
C PRO A 502 3.46 19.88 -33.56
N SER A 503 3.66 19.65 -34.87
CA SER A 503 4.80 20.15 -35.64
C SER A 503 4.53 21.57 -36.14
N ILE A 504 4.65 22.53 -35.23
CA ILE A 504 4.43 23.96 -35.50
C ILE A 504 5.64 24.81 -35.11
N GLU A 505 5.77 25.98 -35.73
CA GLU A 505 6.74 26.97 -35.29
C GLU A 505 6.22 27.69 -34.04
N VAL A 506 7.06 27.82 -33.01
CA VAL A 506 6.66 28.43 -31.73
C VAL A 506 7.73 29.42 -31.27
N ARG A 507 7.31 30.63 -30.92
CA ARG A 507 8.18 31.62 -30.27
C ARG A 507 8.36 31.25 -28.79
N LEU A 508 9.61 31.04 -28.39
CA LEU A 508 9.95 30.68 -27.02
C LEU A 508 10.05 31.94 -26.12
N SER A 509 9.95 31.75 -24.80
CA SER A 509 10.04 32.85 -23.83
C SER A 509 11.37 33.61 -23.88
N GLY A 510 12.46 32.97 -24.35
CA GLY A 510 13.76 33.59 -24.57
C GLY A 510 13.92 34.28 -25.93
N GLY A 511 12.83 34.49 -26.69
CA GLY A 511 12.84 35.17 -27.99
C GLY A 511 13.25 34.32 -29.19
N THR A 512 13.84 33.14 -28.94
CA THR A 512 14.22 32.18 -29.98
C THR A 512 12.98 31.49 -30.60
N MET A 513 13.07 31.14 -31.88
CA MET A 513 12.02 30.41 -32.60
C MET A 513 12.33 28.91 -32.64
N ALA A 514 11.40 28.09 -32.15
CA ALA A 514 11.42 26.65 -32.40
C ALA A 514 10.88 26.38 -33.81
N ARG A 515 11.70 25.77 -34.66
CA ARG A 515 11.33 25.42 -36.04
C ARG A 515 10.50 24.15 -36.07
N LYS A 516 9.71 23.97 -37.14
CA LYS A 516 9.05 22.70 -37.45
C LYS A 516 10.07 21.56 -37.58
N LEU A 517 9.66 20.37 -37.18
CA LEU A 517 10.41 19.15 -37.42
C LEU A 517 10.42 18.91 -38.94
N ARG A 518 11.61 18.70 -39.51
CA ARG A 518 11.81 18.46 -40.95
C ARG A 518 11.99 16.98 -41.22
#